data_AF-A0A178MP81-F1
#
_entry.id   AF-A0A178MP81-F1
#
_cell.length_a   1.000
_cell.length_b   1.000
_cell.length_c   1.000
_cell.angle_alpha   90.00
_cell.angle_beta   90.00
_cell.angle_gamma   90.00
#
_symmetry.space_group_name_H-M   'P 1'
#
loop_
_entity.id
_entity.type
_entity.pdbx_description
1 polymer ?
#
loop_
_entity_poly.entity_id
_entity_poly.type
_entity_poly.pdbx_seq_one_letter_code
_entity_poly.pdbx_strand_id
1 'polypeptide(L)'
;MAKKNVSAVAQARAAAAAKKGGGGGGINKGVVLAILAALVPFSLPTAVLIFFTMLPTLGSWATEKGPNKYAFLCVGGLNFAGVFPYLFGLWFGVHTLDEALRLVTDPVMLMVAYGCAAIGWGIYAAMPPMVASYLAASGQRRVNALKAAQKKLVEEWGDEVAKKGG
;
A
#
# COMPACT_ATOMS: atom_id res chain seq x y z
N MET A 1 -28.97 -25.88 -68.71
CA MET A 1 -27.68 -25.39 -68.15
C MET A 1 -27.89 -24.70 -66.78
N ALA A 2 -28.22 -25.42 -65.70
CA ALA A 2 -28.56 -24.78 -64.41
C ALA A 2 -27.81 -25.32 -63.15
N LYS A 3 -27.07 -26.44 -63.24
CA LYS A 3 -26.44 -27.08 -62.07
C LYS A 3 -25.06 -26.52 -61.66
N LYS A 4 -24.39 -25.72 -62.51
CA LYS A 4 -23.01 -25.23 -62.25
C LYS A 4 -22.96 -23.98 -61.36
N ASN A 5 -24.02 -23.16 -61.34
CA ASN A 5 -24.06 -21.90 -60.59
C ASN A 5 -24.44 -22.07 -59.11
N VAL A 6 -25.09 -23.18 -58.75
CA VAL A 6 -25.51 -23.45 -57.37
C VAL A 6 -24.31 -23.81 -56.48
N SER A 7 -23.30 -24.52 -57.01
CA SER A 7 -22.09 -24.85 -56.23
C SER A 7 -21.18 -23.64 -56.02
N ALA A 8 -21.08 -22.74 -57.01
CA ALA A 8 -20.31 -21.51 -56.90
C ALA A 8 -20.90 -20.53 -55.89
N VAL A 9 -22.24 -20.38 -55.85
CA VAL A 9 -22.93 -19.54 -54.85
C VAL A 9 -22.86 -20.17 -53.46
N ALA A 10 -22.92 -21.50 -53.34
CA ALA A 10 -22.71 -22.20 -52.07
C ALA A 10 -21.28 -22.04 -51.54
N GLN A 11 -20.27 -22.12 -52.42
CA GLN A 11 -18.86 -21.89 -52.07
C GLN A 11 -18.60 -20.42 -51.71
N ALA A 12 -19.23 -19.47 -52.40
CA ALA A 12 -19.13 -18.04 -52.07
C ALA A 12 -19.79 -17.72 -50.71
N ARG A 13 -20.93 -18.34 -50.39
CA ARG A 13 -21.56 -18.22 -49.06
C ARG A 13 -20.75 -18.89 -47.95
N ALA A 14 -20.10 -20.02 -48.22
CA ALA A 14 -19.20 -20.68 -47.29
C ALA A 14 -17.92 -19.85 -47.03
N ALA A 15 -17.35 -19.22 -48.07
CA ALA A 15 -16.21 -18.30 -47.93
C ALA A 15 -16.57 -17.01 -47.19
N ALA A 16 -17.78 -16.47 -47.41
CA ALA A 16 -18.30 -15.32 -46.65
C ALA A 16 -18.60 -15.67 -45.18
N ALA A 17 -19.10 -16.88 -44.90
CA ALA A 17 -19.30 -17.38 -43.55
C ALA A 17 -17.97 -17.65 -42.83
N ALA A 18 -16.93 -18.12 -43.54
CA ALA A 18 -15.58 -18.29 -42.99
C ALA A 18 -14.92 -16.94 -42.64
N LYS A 19 -15.17 -15.87 -43.43
CA LYS A 19 -14.75 -14.51 -43.08
C LYS A 19 -15.54 -13.89 -41.93
N LYS A 20 -16.79 -14.32 -41.71
CA LYS A 20 -17.66 -13.85 -40.61
C LYS A 20 -17.52 -14.68 -39.32
N GLY A 21 -16.94 -15.88 -39.41
CA GLY A 21 -16.59 -16.78 -38.31
C GLY A 21 -15.17 -16.58 -37.77
N GLY A 22 -14.40 -15.65 -38.34
CA GLY A 22 -13.16 -15.14 -37.75
C GLY A 22 -13.44 -14.15 -36.64
N GLY A 23 -14.18 -14.58 -35.61
CA GLY A 23 -14.21 -13.93 -34.30
C GLY A 23 -12.85 -14.08 -33.61
N GLY A 24 -11.80 -13.58 -34.26
CA GLY A 24 -10.50 -13.42 -33.63
C GLY A 24 -10.64 -12.23 -32.70
N GLY A 25 -10.79 -12.50 -31.41
CA GLY A 25 -10.68 -11.50 -30.36
C GLY A 25 -9.33 -10.81 -30.48
N GLY A 26 -9.27 -9.76 -31.31
CA GLY A 26 -8.18 -8.81 -31.27
C GLY A 26 -8.17 -8.30 -29.85
N ILE A 27 -7.10 -8.58 -29.13
CA ILE A 27 -6.93 -8.16 -27.74
C ILE A 27 -7.35 -6.70 -27.72
N ASN A 28 -8.43 -6.40 -26.99
CA ASN A 28 -8.99 -5.06 -26.92
C ASN A 28 -7.81 -4.11 -26.71
N LYS A 29 -7.62 -3.10 -27.56
CA LYS A 29 -6.45 -2.21 -27.45
C LYS A 29 -6.34 -1.64 -26.03
N GLY A 30 -7.47 -1.47 -25.32
CA GLY A 30 -7.51 -1.15 -23.90
C GLY A 30 -6.98 -2.24 -22.95
N VAL A 31 -7.18 -3.52 -23.25
CA VAL A 31 -6.58 -4.65 -22.50
C VAL A 31 -5.08 -4.75 -22.78
N VAL A 32 -4.63 -4.59 -24.03
CA VAL A 32 -3.18 -4.53 -24.35
C VAL A 32 -2.53 -3.33 -23.65
N LEU A 33 -3.17 -2.15 -23.71
CA LEU A 33 -2.67 -0.95 -23.05
C LEU A 33 -2.65 -1.11 -21.53
N ALA A 34 -3.65 -1.76 -20.94
CA ALA A 34 -3.68 -2.06 -19.51
C ALA A 34 -2.56 -3.03 -19.10
N ILE A 35 -2.28 -4.06 -19.91
CA ILE A 35 -1.17 -5.00 -19.67
C ILE A 35 0.19 -4.29 -19.80
N LEU A 36 0.37 -3.44 -20.83
CA LEU A 36 1.59 -2.66 -21.01
C LEU A 36 1.77 -1.62 -19.90
N ALA A 37 0.70 -0.94 -19.46
CA ALA A 37 0.72 -0.02 -18.34
C ALA A 37 1.04 -0.74 -17.02
N ALA A 38 0.52 -1.96 -16.82
CA ALA A 38 0.86 -2.81 -15.67
C ALA A 38 2.32 -3.30 -15.68
N LEU A 39 3.00 -3.27 -16.84
CA LEU A 39 4.42 -3.59 -16.99
C LEU A 39 5.34 -2.41 -16.71
N VAL A 40 4.85 -1.16 -16.74
CA VAL A 40 5.64 0.05 -16.45
C VAL A 40 6.25 0.02 -15.04
N PRO A 41 5.56 -0.42 -13.97
CA PRO A 41 6.16 -0.59 -12.65
C PRO A 41 7.25 -1.67 -12.57
N PHE A 42 7.23 -2.65 -13.49
CA PHE A 42 8.21 -3.74 -13.57
C PHE A 42 9.36 -3.44 -14.55
N SER A 43 9.45 -2.21 -15.04
CA SER A 43 10.55 -1.74 -15.88
C SER A 43 11.84 -1.52 -15.07
N LEU A 44 12.98 -1.65 -15.76
CA LEU A 44 14.32 -1.45 -15.18
C LEU A 44 14.47 -0.08 -14.47
N PRO A 45 14.04 1.07 -15.05
CA PRO A 45 14.19 2.37 -14.39
C PRO A 45 13.40 2.47 -13.08
N THR A 46 12.19 1.92 -13.05
CA THR A 46 11.36 1.89 -11.84
C THR A 46 11.99 1.02 -10.75
N ALA A 47 12.51 -0.15 -11.13
CA ALA A 47 13.17 -1.06 -10.19
C ALA A 47 14.40 -0.42 -9.54
N VAL A 48 15.24 0.26 -10.33
CA VAL A 48 16.43 0.96 -9.82
C VAL A 48 16.03 2.05 -8.83
N LEU A 49 15.08 2.91 -9.19
CA LEU A 49 14.64 4.00 -8.32
C LEU A 49 14.07 3.47 -6.99
N ILE A 50 13.18 2.49 -7.05
CA ILE A 50 12.56 1.91 -5.85
C ILE A 50 13.62 1.20 -4.99
N PHE A 51 14.53 0.45 -5.59
CA PHE A 51 15.55 -0.31 -4.85
C PHE A 51 16.42 0.60 -3.98
N PHE A 52 16.93 1.70 -4.55
CA PHE A 52 17.78 2.64 -3.81
C PHE A 52 17.00 3.48 -2.80
N THR A 53 15.80 3.95 -3.15
CA THR A 53 15.02 4.80 -2.25
C THR A 53 14.38 4.03 -1.09
N MET A 54 14.06 2.74 -1.28
CA MET A 54 13.47 1.88 -0.24
C MET A 54 14.52 1.22 0.67
N LEU A 55 15.81 1.56 0.57
CA LEU A 55 16.84 1.04 1.47
C LEU A 55 16.52 1.23 2.97
N PRO A 56 16.01 2.38 3.44
CA PRO A 56 15.63 2.55 4.84
C PRO A 56 14.50 1.59 5.27
N THR A 57 13.59 1.29 4.34
CA THR A 57 12.48 0.36 4.56
C THR A 57 13.01 -1.06 4.74
N LEU A 58 13.97 -1.49 3.92
CA LEU A 58 14.68 -2.76 4.10
C LEU A 58 15.44 -2.79 5.43
N GLY A 59 16.08 -1.68 5.81
CA GLY A 59 16.73 -1.51 7.10
C GLY A 59 15.75 -1.73 8.26
N SER A 60 14.57 -1.12 8.21
CA SER A 60 13.53 -1.28 9.24
C SER A 60 13.07 -2.73 9.41
N TRP A 61 12.91 -3.45 8.29
CA TRP A 61 12.56 -4.86 8.32
C TRP A 61 13.66 -5.75 8.92
N ALA A 62 14.93 -5.44 8.62
CA ALA A 62 16.07 -6.18 9.13
C ALA A 62 16.33 -5.91 10.63
N THR A 63 16.08 -4.70 11.11
CA THR A 63 16.30 -4.32 12.52
C THR A 63 15.25 -4.88 13.47
N GLU A 64 14.05 -5.21 12.99
CA GLU A 64 12.93 -5.55 13.86
C GLU A 64 13.01 -7.00 14.36
N LYS A 65 13.29 -7.14 15.65
CA LYS A 65 13.37 -8.42 16.36
C LYS A 65 12.22 -8.49 17.36
N GLY A 66 11.11 -9.11 16.95
CA GLY A 66 9.93 -9.28 17.79
C GLY A 66 8.80 -10.03 17.08
N PRO A 67 7.78 -10.49 17.84
CA PRO A 67 6.62 -11.18 17.27
C PRO A 67 5.73 -10.26 16.43
N ASN A 68 5.74 -8.96 16.71
CA ASN A 68 4.95 -7.95 16.01
C ASN A 68 5.88 -7.04 15.21
N LYS A 69 5.79 -7.09 13.87
CA LYS A 69 6.66 -6.34 12.97
C LYS A 69 5.95 -5.17 12.32
N TYR A 70 6.04 -3.98 12.93
CA TYR A 70 5.32 -2.78 12.47
C TYR A 70 6.24 -1.67 11.96
N ALA A 71 7.55 -1.72 12.24
CA ALA A 71 8.53 -0.74 11.77
C ALA A 71 8.55 -0.67 10.25
N PHE A 72 8.50 -1.82 9.56
CA PHE A 72 8.41 -1.86 8.10
C PHE A 72 7.17 -1.15 7.55
N LEU A 73 6.03 -1.25 8.23
CA LEU A 73 4.80 -0.62 7.76
C LEU A 73 4.85 0.90 7.94
N CYS A 74 5.31 1.37 9.10
CA CYS A 74 5.44 2.81 9.38
C CYS A 74 6.50 3.47 8.49
N VAL A 75 7.70 2.87 8.43
CA VAL A 75 8.83 3.40 7.66
C VAL A 75 8.57 3.24 6.16
N GLY A 76 8.09 2.07 5.73
CA GLY A 76 7.82 1.78 4.33
C GLY A 76 6.70 2.62 3.75
N GLY A 77 5.60 2.79 4.48
CA GLY A 77 4.49 3.63 4.03
C GLY A 77 4.90 5.09 3.85
N LEU A 78 5.60 5.67 4.84
CA LEU A 78 6.05 7.06 4.73
C LEU A 78 7.15 7.25 3.70
N ASN A 79 8.16 6.37 3.65
CA ASN A 79 9.22 6.43 2.64
C ASN A 79 8.62 6.36 1.23
N PHE A 80 7.71 5.42 0.99
CA PHE A 80 7.05 5.29 -0.31
C PHE A 80 6.23 6.52 -0.67
N ALA A 81 5.53 7.13 0.29
CA ALA A 81 4.81 8.38 0.07
C ALA A 81 5.74 9.53 -0.36
N GLY A 82 6.94 9.63 0.22
CA GLY A 82 7.94 10.63 -0.18
C GLY A 82 8.54 10.40 -1.57
N VAL A 83 8.66 9.14 -1.99
CA VAL A 83 9.20 8.74 -3.31
C VAL A 83 8.14 8.83 -4.41
N PHE A 84 6.86 8.70 -4.05
CA PHE A 84 5.73 8.67 -4.97
C PHE A 84 5.68 9.80 -6.02
N PRO A 85 5.88 11.10 -5.68
CA PRO A 85 5.87 12.16 -6.69
C PRO A 85 6.98 12.00 -7.74
N TYR A 86 8.17 11.55 -7.33
CA TYR A 86 9.29 11.29 -8.24
C TYR A 86 9.02 10.06 -9.12
N LEU A 87 8.37 9.05 -8.56
CA LEU A 87 7.94 7.86 -9.29
C LEU A 87 6.89 8.20 -10.36
N PHE A 88 5.93 9.08 -10.03
CA PHE A 88 4.98 9.63 -11.00
C PHE A 88 5.68 10.40 -12.13
N GLY A 89 6.69 11.22 -11.79
CA GLY A 89 7.51 11.92 -12.77
C GLY A 89 8.24 10.96 -13.72
N LEU A 90 8.77 9.84 -13.20
CA LEU A 90 9.46 8.82 -14.00
C LEU A 90 8.49 8.00 -14.89
N TRP A 91 7.26 7.77 -14.46
CA TRP A 91 6.27 7.01 -15.23
C TRP A 91 5.63 7.82 -16.36
N PHE A 92 5.31 9.08 -16.12
CA PHE A 92 4.61 9.93 -17.09
C PHE A 92 5.52 10.93 -17.81
N GLY A 93 6.79 11.02 -17.41
CA GLY A 93 7.81 11.85 -18.03
C GLY A 93 8.81 11.04 -18.86
N VAL A 94 10.10 11.29 -18.64
CA VAL A 94 11.18 10.61 -19.35
C VAL A 94 11.46 9.26 -18.69
N HIS A 95 10.93 8.19 -19.28
CA HIS A 95 11.07 6.84 -18.76
C HIS A 95 12.38 6.17 -19.24
N THR A 96 13.52 6.67 -18.77
CA THR A 96 14.85 6.14 -19.11
C THR A 96 15.64 5.77 -17.87
N LEU A 97 16.63 4.88 -18.04
CA LEU A 97 17.53 4.51 -16.96
C LEU A 97 18.40 5.68 -16.51
N ASP A 98 18.84 6.54 -17.44
CA ASP A 98 19.63 7.74 -17.12
C ASP A 98 18.86 8.69 -16.21
N GLU A 99 17.56 8.89 -16.44
CA GLU A 99 16.74 9.75 -15.57
C GLU A 99 16.53 9.11 -14.20
N ALA A 100 16.33 7.79 -14.12
CA ALA A 100 16.26 7.09 -12.83
C ALA A 100 17.56 7.22 -12.03
N LEU A 101 18.73 7.10 -12.68
CA LEU A 101 20.03 7.31 -12.02
C LEU A 101 20.25 8.77 -11.62
N ARG A 102 19.77 9.72 -12.43
CA ARG A 102 19.80 11.16 -12.10
C ARG A 102 18.96 11.45 -10.86
N LEU A 103 17.77 10.85 -10.76
CA LEU A 103 16.89 10.98 -9.60
C LEU A 103 17.52 10.37 -8.33
N VAL A 104 18.09 9.16 -8.43
CA VAL A 104 18.74 8.49 -7.29
C VAL A 104 20.00 9.21 -6.81
N THR A 105 20.67 9.98 -7.68
CA THR A 105 21.84 10.78 -7.30
C THR A 105 21.48 12.22 -6.89
N ASP A 106 20.21 12.62 -7.00
CA ASP A 106 19.75 13.94 -6.57
C ASP A 106 19.66 14.01 -5.03
N PRO A 107 20.43 14.90 -4.38
CA PRO A 107 20.43 15.03 -2.93
C PRO A 107 19.07 15.47 -2.37
N VAL A 108 18.28 16.23 -3.12
CA VAL A 108 16.95 16.69 -2.67
C VAL A 108 15.98 15.52 -2.61
N MET A 109 15.98 14.68 -3.65
CA MET A 109 15.14 13.50 -3.73
C MET A 109 15.47 12.50 -2.61
N LEU A 110 16.77 12.23 -2.38
CA LEU A 110 17.21 11.37 -1.28
C LEU A 110 16.86 11.96 0.09
N MET A 111 17.00 13.27 0.28
CA MET A 111 16.63 13.92 1.53
C MET A 111 15.13 13.80 1.81
N VAL A 112 14.27 13.92 0.80
CA VAL A 112 12.82 13.73 0.96
C VAL A 112 12.49 12.27 1.26
N ALA A 113 13.00 11.33 0.48
CA ALA A 113 12.74 9.90 0.66
C ALA A 113 13.19 9.42 2.06
N TYR A 114 14.44 9.72 2.42
CA TYR A 114 15.00 9.29 3.69
C TYR A 114 14.50 10.13 4.88
N GLY A 115 14.15 11.40 4.66
CA GLY A 115 13.48 12.24 5.64
C GLY A 115 12.10 11.69 6.02
N CYS A 116 11.30 11.29 5.03
CA CYS A 116 10.04 10.60 5.28
C CYS A 116 10.23 9.26 6.01
N ALA A 117 11.26 8.49 5.64
CA ALA A 117 11.61 7.26 6.35
C ALA A 117 11.98 7.52 7.83
N ALA A 118 12.74 8.58 8.11
CA ALA A 118 13.11 8.98 9.46
C ALA A 118 11.88 9.39 10.29
N ILE A 119 10.91 10.09 9.68
CA ILE A 119 9.62 10.39 10.33
C ILE A 119 8.87 9.08 10.64
N GLY A 120 8.88 8.11 9.73
CA GLY A 120 8.25 6.80 9.95
C GLY A 120 8.85 6.07 11.17
N TRP A 121 10.17 6.16 11.34
CA TRP A 121 10.87 5.68 12.53
C TRP A 121 10.48 6.46 13.79
N GLY A 122 10.35 7.78 13.69
CA GLY A 122 9.88 8.63 14.78
C GLY A 122 8.48 8.25 15.26
N ILE A 123 7.54 7.99 14.33
CA ILE A 123 6.20 7.50 14.66
C ILE A 123 6.30 6.14 15.36
N TYR A 124 7.06 5.19 14.79
CA TYR A 124 7.23 3.87 15.38
C TYR A 124 7.75 3.95 16.83
N ALA A 125 8.70 4.83 17.12
CA ALA A 125 9.24 5.04 18.46
C ALA A 125 8.27 5.78 19.40
N ALA A 126 7.42 6.68 18.88
CA ALA A 126 6.47 7.46 19.67
C ALA A 126 5.17 6.70 19.99
N MET A 127 4.81 5.68 19.20
CA MET A 127 3.58 4.91 19.40
C MET A 127 3.50 4.22 20.78
N PRO A 128 4.52 3.50 21.28
CA PRO A 128 4.45 2.83 22.57
C PRO A 128 4.15 3.75 23.78
N PRO A 129 4.88 4.86 24.01
CA PRO A 129 4.58 5.74 25.15
C PRO A 129 3.21 6.42 25.00
N MET A 130 2.79 6.75 23.76
CA MET A 130 1.47 7.32 23.51
C MET A 130 0.36 6.34 23.92
N VAL A 131 0.43 5.08 23.49
CA VAL A 131 -0.55 4.05 23.87
C VAL A 131 -0.52 3.79 25.38
N ALA A 132 0.66 3.73 25.99
CA ALA A 132 0.79 3.56 27.43
C ALA A 132 0.12 4.70 28.21
N SER A 133 0.31 5.96 27.78
CA SER A 133 -0.33 7.13 28.40
C SER A 133 -1.85 7.10 28.28
N TYR A 134 -2.38 6.70 27.12
CA TYR A 134 -3.80 6.55 26.89
C TYR A 134 -4.40 5.43 27.76
N LEU A 135 -3.70 4.30 27.87
CA LEU A 135 -4.13 3.19 28.71
C LEU A 135 -4.11 3.54 30.20
N ALA A 136 -3.09 4.28 30.66
CA ALA A 136 -3.02 4.78 32.03
C ALA A 136 -4.17 5.76 32.33
N ALA A 137 -4.45 6.71 31.42
CA ALA A 137 -5.53 7.68 31.57
C ALA A 137 -6.92 7.02 31.60
N SER A 138 -7.16 6.05 30.70
CA SER A 138 -8.42 5.29 30.67
C SER A 138 -8.59 4.37 31.89
N GLY A 139 -7.51 3.73 32.35
CA GLY A 139 -7.49 2.96 33.59
C GLY A 139 -7.86 3.80 34.81
N GLN A 140 -7.29 5.00 34.92
CA GLN A 140 -7.60 5.93 36.01
C GLN A 140 -9.07 6.35 36.03
N ARG A 141 -9.68 6.57 34.85
CA ARG A 141 -11.13 6.86 34.75
C ARG A 141 -11.98 5.73 35.29
N ARG A 142 -11.64 4.48 34.96
CA ARG A 142 -12.36 3.29 35.47
C ARG A 142 -12.20 3.15 36.98
N VAL A 143 -11.00 3.35 37.51
CA VAL A 143 -10.74 3.32 38.96
C VAL A 143 -11.54 4.42 39.67
N ASN A 144 -11.56 5.63 39.13
CA ASN A 144 -12.31 6.74 39.72
C ASN A 144 -13.82 6.50 39.70
N ALA A 145 -14.36 5.93 38.62
CA ALA A 145 -15.77 5.55 38.54
C ALA A 145 -16.14 4.48 39.59
N LEU A 146 -15.28 3.46 39.76
CA LEU A 146 -15.48 2.42 40.78
C LEU A 146 -15.39 2.99 42.20
N LYS A 147 -14.42 3.88 42.48
CA LYS A 147 -14.32 4.56 43.78
C LYS A 147 -15.52 5.45 44.07
N ALA A 148 -16.05 6.16 43.05
CA ALA A 148 -17.25 6.96 43.21
C ALA A 148 -18.49 6.10 43.49
N ALA A 149 -18.64 4.97 42.80
CA ALA A 149 -19.70 3.99 43.06
C ALA A 149 -19.57 3.39 44.47
N GLN A 150 -18.36 3.02 44.89
CA GLN A 150 -18.09 2.53 46.24
C GLN A 150 -18.46 3.58 47.29
N LYS A 151 -18.06 4.84 47.10
CA LYS A 151 -18.39 5.94 48.02
C LYS A 151 -19.90 6.10 48.19
N LYS A 152 -20.65 6.06 47.07
CA LYS A 152 -22.12 6.14 47.10
C LYS A 152 -22.76 4.97 47.85
N LEU A 153 -22.25 3.75 47.64
CA LEU A 153 -22.73 2.56 48.36
C LEU A 153 -22.42 2.64 49.86
N VAL A 154 -21.27 3.18 50.24
CA VAL A 154 -20.92 3.41 51.65
C VAL A 154 -21.84 4.46 52.28
N GLU A 155 -22.20 5.51 51.56
CA GLU A 155 -23.13 6.55 52.04
C GLU A 155 -24.55 6.01 52.24
N GLU A 156 -25.02 5.15 51.33
CA GLU A 156 -26.37 4.57 51.38
C GLU A 156 -26.49 3.39 52.37
N TRP A 157 -25.44 2.57 52.53
CA TRP A 157 -25.51 1.28 53.25
C TRP A 157 -24.58 1.20 54.47
N GLY A 158 -23.80 2.24 54.75
CA GLY A 158 -22.85 2.30 55.86
C GLY A 158 -21.48 1.65 55.56
N ASP A 159 -20.53 1.84 56.48
CA ASP A 159 -19.12 1.46 56.31
C ASP A 159 -18.87 -0.05 56.19
N GLU A 160 -19.86 -0.89 56.49
CA GLU A 160 -19.74 -2.35 56.39
C GLU A 160 -19.46 -2.81 54.95
N VAL A 161 -19.91 -2.06 53.94
CA VAL A 161 -19.72 -2.40 52.52
C VAL A 161 -18.31 -2.05 52.02
N ALA A 162 -17.57 -1.19 52.72
CA ALA A 162 -16.20 -0.83 52.34
C ALA A 162 -15.15 -1.89 52.69
N LYS A 163 -15.46 -2.80 53.63
CA LYS A 163 -14.44 -3.49 54.43
C LYS A 163 -13.91 -4.81 53.86
N LYS A 164 -14.21 -5.18 52.62
CA LYS A 164 -13.76 -6.47 52.05
C LYS A 164 -13.02 -6.29 50.74
N GLY A 165 -11.69 -6.21 50.82
CA GLY A 165 -10.80 -6.21 49.66
C GLY A 165 -9.42 -5.65 49.96
N GLY A 166 -8.71 -6.26 50.91
CA GLY A 166 -7.25 -6.21 50.99
C GLY A 166 -6.67 -7.37 50.20
#